data_AF-A0A484L2P9-F1
#
_entry.id   AF-A0A484L2P9-F1
#
_cell.length_a   1.000
_cell.length_b   1.000
_cell.length_c   1.000
_cell.angle_alpha   90.00
_cell.angle_beta   90.00
_cell.angle_gamma   90.00
#
_symmetry.space_group_name_H-M   'P 1'
#
loop_
_entity.id
_entity.type
_entity.pdbx_description
1 polymer ?
#
loop_
_entity_poly.entity_id
_entity_poly.type
_entity_poly.pdbx_seq_one_letter_code
_entity_poly.pdbx_strand_id
1 'polypeptide(L)'
;MYGYCCVAGKLPKNNGIPWRRDSGLRDGANVTADGKGGLTGGFYDAGDNTKFHFPMSFAMTMLSWSAIEYEHKFRATGEYHHVRSLIRWGTDYLLRTFNSSASPVGKIYSQVGGSRNGSKTPDDHYCWQRAEDMAYARPVQTAYAGPDLAGEMAAALSAASIVFRDDAAYSAKLSGGAEALFAFARDSGKRSTYSRGNPYIEPYYNSTGYFDEYLWAAVWLYYATGNSSYLSLATDSRIAANANALAVNPDLSVLSWDNKLPGAMLLLTRLRILLNPGYPYEEMLQSYHNVTTLTMCSFLQQFNVFNFTPGKD
;
A
#
# COMPACT_ATOMS: atom_id res chain seq x y z
N MET A 1 12.65 5.91 14.47
CA MET A 1 12.64 7.37 14.79
C MET A 1 11.78 8.25 13.86
N TYR A 2 11.74 8.07 12.53
CA TYR A 2 10.95 8.96 11.63
C TYR A 2 9.45 8.69 11.56
N GLY A 3 8.96 7.50 11.94
CA GLY A 3 7.58 7.09 11.63
C GLY A 3 6.49 7.96 12.27
N TYR A 4 6.71 8.49 13.48
CA TYR A 4 5.72 9.36 14.12
C TYR A 4 5.69 10.78 13.55
N CYS A 5 6.68 11.20 12.75
CA CYS A 5 6.76 12.57 12.22
C CYS A 5 5.58 12.91 11.31
N CYS A 6 5.02 11.91 10.62
CA CYS A 6 3.94 12.09 9.65
C CYS A 6 2.58 11.62 10.17
N VAL A 7 2.45 11.19 11.44
CA VAL A 7 1.19 10.63 11.95
C VAL A 7 0.10 11.69 12.06
N ALA A 8 -1.11 11.44 11.57
CA ALA A 8 -2.26 12.32 11.73
C ALA A 8 -3.24 11.79 12.78
N GLY A 9 -4.13 12.64 13.30
CA GLY A 9 -5.13 12.26 14.30
C GLY A 9 -4.71 12.55 15.73
N LYS A 10 -5.32 11.83 16.69
CA LYS A 10 -5.05 11.97 18.12
C LYS A 10 -3.82 11.18 18.52
N LEU A 11 -2.71 11.84 18.81
CA LEU A 11 -1.43 11.19 19.04
C LEU A 11 -1.43 10.42 20.37
N PRO A 12 -0.72 9.27 20.44
CA PRO A 12 -0.50 8.61 21.73
C PRO A 12 0.35 9.50 22.63
N LYS A 13 0.11 9.45 23.95
CA LYS A 13 0.86 10.24 24.94
C LYS A 13 2.38 10.04 24.86
N ASN A 14 2.82 8.87 24.41
CA ASN A 14 4.22 8.49 24.26
C ASN A 14 4.65 8.44 22.78
N ASN A 15 4.30 9.45 21.98
CA ASN A 15 4.65 9.50 20.53
C ASN A 15 6.17 9.68 20.27
N GLY A 16 6.96 10.03 21.30
CA GLY A 16 8.41 10.25 21.18
C GLY A 16 8.81 11.50 20.36
N ILE A 17 7.85 12.32 19.95
CA ILE A 17 8.08 13.49 19.08
C ILE A 17 7.38 14.72 19.70
N PRO A 18 8.11 15.53 20.49
CA PRO A 18 7.51 16.57 21.34
C PRO A 18 6.93 17.75 20.55
N TRP A 19 7.37 17.95 19.30
CA TRP A 19 6.91 19.04 18.45
C TRP A 19 5.65 18.69 17.64
N ARG A 20 5.22 17.42 17.63
CA ARG A 20 3.97 16.99 16.98
C ARG A 20 2.80 17.04 17.96
N ARG A 21 1.65 17.50 17.49
CA ARG A 21 0.39 17.57 18.25
C ARG A 21 -0.77 16.92 17.49
N ASP A 22 -1.87 16.73 18.22
CA ASP A 22 -3.14 16.26 17.66
C ASP A 22 -3.56 17.12 16.46
N SER A 23 -3.92 16.49 15.35
CA SER A 23 -4.23 17.17 14.08
C SER A 23 -5.22 16.37 13.25
N GLY A 24 -5.96 17.01 12.32
CA GLY A 24 -6.94 16.32 11.47
C GLY A 24 -8.05 15.60 12.24
N LEU A 25 -8.44 16.11 13.42
CA LEU A 25 -9.41 15.46 14.32
C LEU A 25 -10.85 15.46 13.81
N ARG A 26 -11.12 16.21 12.73
CA ARG A 26 -12.43 16.31 12.07
C ARG A 26 -12.44 15.63 10.70
N ASP A 27 -11.36 14.94 10.35
CA ASP A 27 -11.21 14.25 9.08
C ASP A 27 -12.33 13.22 8.93
N GLY A 28 -13.13 13.39 7.87
CA GLY A 28 -14.29 12.53 7.59
C GLY A 28 -15.41 12.61 8.63
N ALA A 29 -15.54 13.67 9.44
CA ALA A 29 -16.63 13.78 10.42
C ALA A 29 -18.04 13.69 9.81
N ASN A 30 -18.22 14.19 8.58
CA ASN A 30 -19.48 14.14 7.84
C ASN A 30 -19.68 12.83 7.07
N VAL A 31 -18.66 11.98 7.09
CA VAL A 31 -18.63 10.72 6.37
C VAL A 31 -18.71 9.64 7.44
N THR A 32 -19.92 9.18 7.73
CA THR A 32 -20.10 8.00 8.57
C THR A 32 -19.50 6.82 7.80
N ALA A 33 -18.24 6.50 8.09
CA ALA A 33 -17.64 5.24 7.68
C ALA A 33 -18.39 4.14 8.43
N ASP A 34 -19.56 3.75 7.90
CA ASP A 34 -20.45 2.67 8.30
C ASP A 34 -20.33 2.25 9.78
N GLY A 35 -20.50 3.22 10.69
CA GLY A 35 -20.52 3.04 12.15
C GLY A 35 -19.22 3.31 12.95
N LYS A 36 -18.12 3.84 12.36
CA LYS A 36 -16.81 3.98 13.04
C LYS A 36 -16.18 5.38 13.09
N GLY A 37 -16.99 6.43 13.25
CA GLY A 37 -16.52 7.70 13.84
C GLY A 37 -15.47 8.49 13.03
N GLY A 38 -15.55 8.48 11.70
CA GLY A 38 -14.75 9.32 10.80
C GLY A 38 -13.39 8.72 10.36
N LEU A 39 -12.59 9.53 9.67
CA LEU A 39 -11.30 9.20 9.06
C LEU A 39 -10.13 9.89 9.78
N THR A 40 -10.22 9.96 11.11
CA THR A 40 -9.10 10.42 11.95
C THR A 40 -8.05 9.31 12.10
N GLY A 41 -6.76 9.65 12.11
CA GLY A 41 -5.65 8.69 12.12
C GLY A 41 -4.86 8.69 10.81
N GLY A 42 -4.05 7.65 10.60
CA GLY A 42 -3.25 7.47 9.39
C GLY A 42 -2.00 8.35 9.36
N PHE A 43 -1.43 8.51 8.17
CA PHE A 43 -0.23 9.30 7.93
C PHE A 43 -0.52 10.43 6.93
N TYR A 44 0.10 11.58 7.14
CA TYR A 44 0.33 12.55 6.08
C TYR A 44 1.39 12.01 5.13
N ASP A 45 1.26 12.34 3.86
CA ASP A 45 2.04 11.70 2.80
C ASP A 45 3.50 12.15 2.80
N ALA A 46 3.74 13.46 2.79
CA ALA A 46 5.07 14.03 2.67
C ALA A 46 5.24 15.29 3.53
N GLY A 47 5.50 16.44 2.91
CA GLY A 47 5.56 17.75 3.56
C GLY A 47 4.22 18.49 3.61
N ASP A 48 3.17 17.90 3.04
CA ASP A 48 1.80 18.40 3.11
C ASP A 48 1.03 17.72 4.26
N ASN A 49 -0.25 18.07 4.41
CA ASN A 49 -1.15 17.41 5.36
C ASN A 49 -2.21 16.54 4.63
N THR A 50 -1.93 16.13 3.39
CA THR A 50 -2.83 15.25 2.62
C THR A 50 -2.62 13.80 3.05
N LYS A 51 -3.72 13.04 3.14
CA LYS A 51 -3.66 11.59 3.34
C LYS A 51 -3.93 10.88 2.02
N PHE A 52 -2.89 10.64 1.24
CA PHE A 52 -2.98 9.83 0.02
C PHE A 52 -2.97 8.35 0.39
N HIS A 53 -4.07 7.63 0.14
CA HIS A 53 -4.17 6.25 0.64
C HIS A 53 -3.37 5.25 -0.18
N PHE A 54 -3.10 5.54 -1.46
CA PHE A 54 -2.34 4.63 -2.32
C PHE A 54 -0.87 4.50 -1.89
N PRO A 55 -0.08 5.60 -1.83
CA PRO A 55 1.29 5.55 -1.31
C PRO A 55 1.36 5.18 0.18
N MET A 56 0.36 5.56 1.00
CA MET A 56 0.30 5.13 2.40
C MET A 56 0.15 3.61 2.52
N SER A 57 -0.70 2.99 1.70
CA SER A 57 -0.88 1.54 1.69
C SER A 57 0.41 0.86 1.26
N PHE A 58 1.06 1.35 0.20
CA PHE A 58 2.37 0.87 -0.22
C PHE A 58 3.42 0.95 0.88
N ALA A 59 3.51 2.08 1.59
CA ALA A 59 4.43 2.24 2.72
C ALA A 59 4.14 1.22 3.84
N MET A 60 2.87 0.92 4.13
CA MET A 60 2.50 -0.08 5.13
C MET A 60 2.81 -1.50 4.67
N THR A 61 2.64 -1.82 3.39
CA THR A 61 3.06 -3.11 2.82
C THR A 61 4.57 -3.28 2.94
N MET A 62 5.35 -2.28 2.54
CA MET A 62 6.82 -2.33 2.60
C MET A 62 7.36 -2.39 4.02
N LEU A 63 6.77 -1.63 4.95
CA LEU A 63 7.16 -1.67 6.36
C LEU A 63 6.84 -3.03 6.99
N SER A 64 5.69 -3.60 6.64
CA SER A 64 5.29 -4.95 7.08
C SER A 64 6.21 -6.02 6.49
N TRP A 65 6.53 -5.93 5.20
CA TRP A 65 7.46 -6.85 4.54
C TRP A 65 8.84 -6.82 5.21
N SER A 66 9.38 -5.62 5.45
CA SER A 66 10.65 -5.45 6.18
C SER A 66 10.60 -6.07 7.57
N ALA A 67 9.51 -5.87 8.32
CA ALA A 67 9.34 -6.45 9.65
C ALA A 67 9.28 -7.99 9.61
N ILE A 68 8.69 -8.57 8.56
CA ILE A 68 8.64 -10.03 8.35
C ILE A 68 10.03 -10.59 8.04
N GLU A 69 10.79 -9.98 7.12
CA GLU A 69 12.10 -10.50 6.71
C GLU A 69 13.19 -10.28 7.77
N TYR A 70 13.13 -9.14 8.47
CA TYR A 70 14.20 -8.67 9.34
C TYR A 70 13.78 -8.53 10.80
N GLU A 71 12.77 -9.29 11.25
CA GLU A 71 12.27 -9.29 12.64
C GLU A 71 13.42 -9.34 13.66
N HIS A 72 14.36 -10.27 13.49
CA HIS A 72 15.50 -10.44 14.38
C HIS A 72 16.38 -9.18 14.48
N LYS A 73 16.55 -8.43 13.38
CA LYS A 73 17.30 -7.16 13.38
C LYS A 73 16.55 -6.07 14.13
N PHE A 74 15.24 -5.94 13.91
CA PHE A 74 14.40 -4.99 14.65
C PHE A 74 14.37 -5.29 16.15
N ARG A 75 14.40 -6.57 16.54
CA ARG A 75 14.50 -6.96 17.96
C ARG A 75 15.86 -6.62 18.54
N ALA A 76 16.94 -6.90 17.82
CA ALA A 76 18.30 -6.60 18.25
C ALA A 76 18.55 -5.10 18.45
N THR A 77 17.90 -4.23 17.65
CA THR A 77 17.98 -2.77 17.81
C THR A 77 16.96 -2.19 18.78
N GLY A 78 16.07 -3.01 19.36
CA GLY A 78 15.00 -2.54 20.25
C GLY A 78 13.82 -1.85 19.54
N GLU A 79 13.81 -1.80 18.21
CA GLU A 79 12.82 -1.08 17.40
C GLU A 79 11.60 -1.94 17.00
N TYR A 80 11.58 -3.24 17.35
CA TYR A 80 10.50 -4.16 16.96
C TYR A 80 9.09 -3.70 17.39
N HIS A 81 8.95 -3.23 18.63
CA HIS A 81 7.66 -2.72 19.10
C HIS A 81 7.29 -1.39 18.43
N HIS A 82 8.29 -0.54 18.15
CA HIS A 82 8.08 0.72 17.45
C HIS A 82 7.58 0.48 16.02
N VAL A 83 8.24 -0.37 15.23
CA VAL A 83 7.79 -0.67 13.86
C VAL A 83 6.40 -1.28 13.84
N ARG A 84 6.09 -2.21 14.76
CA ARG A 84 4.73 -2.76 14.91
C ARG A 84 3.72 -1.66 15.23
N SER A 85 4.04 -0.74 16.13
CA SER A 85 3.11 0.35 16.45
C SER A 85 2.80 1.25 15.25
N LEU A 86 3.77 1.48 14.36
CA LEU A 86 3.58 2.25 13.12
C LEU A 86 2.70 1.49 12.13
N ILE A 87 2.97 0.19 11.92
CA ILE A 87 2.15 -0.65 11.04
C ILE A 87 0.70 -0.66 11.55
N ARG A 88 0.50 -0.91 12.85
CA ARG A 88 -0.82 -0.92 13.48
C ARG A 88 -1.54 0.41 13.29
N TRP A 89 -0.83 1.54 13.41
CA TRP A 89 -1.40 2.87 13.20
C TRP A 89 -1.95 3.04 11.78
N GLY A 90 -1.18 2.62 10.77
CA GLY A 90 -1.60 2.67 9.37
C GLY A 90 -2.74 1.72 9.08
N THR A 91 -2.66 0.47 9.53
CA THR A 91 -3.70 -0.53 9.25
C THR A 91 -5.01 -0.26 9.99
N ASP A 92 -4.96 0.26 11.22
CA ASP A 92 -6.16 0.72 11.93
C ASP A 92 -6.85 1.87 11.19
N TYR A 93 -6.07 2.72 10.51
CA TYR A 93 -6.61 3.76 9.64
C TYR A 93 -7.20 3.18 8.35
N LEU A 94 -6.48 2.31 7.62
CA LEU A 94 -6.98 1.69 6.40
C LEU A 94 -8.29 0.90 6.64
N LEU A 95 -8.42 0.22 7.79
CA LEU A 95 -9.66 -0.46 8.16
C LEU A 95 -10.86 0.47 8.40
N ARG A 96 -10.65 1.80 8.47
CA ARG A 96 -11.72 2.82 8.54
C ARG A 96 -12.09 3.37 7.18
N THR A 97 -11.26 3.17 6.15
CA THR A 97 -11.50 3.77 4.82
C THR A 97 -12.51 2.98 3.99
N PHE A 98 -13.02 1.87 4.51
CA PHE A 98 -14.05 1.05 3.89
C PHE A 98 -14.83 0.26 4.95
N ASN A 99 -15.99 -0.25 4.57
CA ASN A 99 -16.77 -1.12 5.45
C ASN A 99 -16.45 -2.58 5.17
N SER A 100 -15.56 -3.14 5.99
CA SER A 100 -15.20 -4.57 5.94
C SER A 100 -16.35 -5.52 6.23
N SER A 101 -17.45 -5.06 6.84
CA SER A 101 -18.64 -5.87 7.10
C SER A 101 -19.65 -5.84 5.94
N ALA A 102 -19.49 -4.93 4.97
CA ALA A 102 -20.31 -4.92 3.76
C ALA A 102 -19.83 -5.99 2.78
N SER A 103 -20.76 -6.85 2.33
CA SER A 103 -20.50 -7.82 1.28
C SER A 103 -21.57 -7.67 0.19
N PRO A 104 -21.22 -7.14 -1.01
CA PRO A 104 -19.91 -6.62 -1.40
C PRO A 104 -19.61 -5.24 -0.78
N VAL A 105 -18.32 -4.89 -0.67
CA VAL A 105 -17.90 -3.51 -0.43
C VAL A 105 -18.37 -2.66 -1.61
N GLY A 106 -19.11 -1.58 -1.32
CA GLY A 106 -19.68 -0.71 -2.36
C GLY A 106 -18.76 0.44 -2.78
N LYS A 107 -17.91 0.92 -1.86
CA LYS A 107 -17.02 2.06 -2.05
C LYS A 107 -15.86 2.01 -1.08
N ILE A 108 -14.78 2.72 -1.41
CA ILE A 108 -13.64 2.98 -0.53
C ILE A 108 -13.35 4.48 -0.51
N TYR A 109 -12.84 4.99 0.62
CA TYR A 109 -12.30 6.34 0.68
C TYR A 109 -10.87 6.31 0.17
N SER A 110 -10.54 7.19 -0.77
CA SER A 110 -9.25 7.20 -1.47
C SER A 110 -8.28 8.27 -0.98
N GLN A 111 -8.80 9.33 -0.34
CA GLN A 111 -7.99 10.43 0.16
C GLN A 111 -8.75 11.25 1.20
N VAL A 112 -8.00 11.89 2.11
CA VAL A 112 -8.51 12.97 2.97
C VAL A 112 -7.63 14.21 2.86
N GLY A 113 -8.26 15.36 2.69
CA GLY A 113 -7.56 16.58 2.31
C GLY A 113 -7.15 16.55 0.84
N GLY A 114 -6.24 17.43 0.48
CA GLY A 114 -5.67 17.57 -0.85
C GLY A 114 -5.81 18.97 -1.39
N SER A 115 -5.09 19.21 -2.46
CA SER A 115 -5.09 20.45 -3.21
C SER A 115 -5.65 20.21 -4.61
N ARG A 116 -6.16 21.27 -5.25
CA ARG A 116 -6.49 21.26 -6.67
C ARG A 116 -5.47 22.11 -7.42
N ASN A 117 -4.93 21.57 -8.50
CA ASN A 117 -3.97 22.31 -9.32
C ASN A 117 -4.56 23.65 -9.79
N GLY A 118 -3.83 24.75 -9.56
CA GLY A 118 -4.27 26.11 -9.88
C GLY A 118 -5.34 26.72 -8.96
N SER A 119 -5.72 26.04 -7.87
CA SER A 119 -6.63 26.59 -6.86
C SER A 119 -6.00 27.78 -6.12
N LYS A 120 -6.82 28.79 -5.83
CA LYS A 120 -6.50 29.90 -4.91
C LYS A 120 -7.25 29.80 -3.59
N THR A 121 -8.07 28.78 -3.43
CA THR A 121 -8.78 28.50 -2.18
C THR A 121 -7.78 27.88 -1.21
N PRO A 122 -7.71 28.33 0.05
CA PRO A 122 -6.88 27.70 1.07
C PRO A 122 -7.12 26.19 1.15
N ASP A 123 -6.07 25.41 0.97
CA ASP A 123 -6.04 23.94 0.96
C ASP A 123 -4.65 23.41 1.39
N ASP A 124 -4.45 22.10 1.30
CA ASP A 124 -3.24 21.43 1.81
C ASP A 124 -1.92 21.86 1.15
N HIS A 125 -1.93 22.36 -0.11
CA HIS A 125 -0.71 22.84 -0.77
C HIS A 125 -0.63 24.37 -0.83
N TYR A 126 -1.77 25.05 -0.72
CA TYR A 126 -1.81 26.52 -0.65
C TYR A 126 -1.27 27.03 0.71
N CYS A 127 -1.56 26.33 1.81
CA CYS A 127 -1.22 26.77 3.15
C CYS A 127 0.03 26.12 3.72
N TRP A 128 1.10 26.90 3.94
CA TRP A 128 2.27 26.47 4.70
C TRP A 128 2.05 26.66 6.21
N GLN A 129 1.59 25.61 6.90
CA GLN A 129 1.31 25.68 8.34
C GLN A 129 1.50 24.33 9.04
N ARG A 130 1.55 24.38 10.38
CA ARG A 130 1.59 23.17 11.20
C ARG A 130 0.27 22.39 11.05
N ALA A 131 0.35 21.06 11.09
CA ALA A 131 -0.82 20.20 10.95
C ALA A 131 -1.93 20.49 11.98
N GLU A 132 -1.55 20.88 13.21
CA GLU A 132 -2.48 21.23 14.28
C GLU A 132 -3.23 22.57 14.05
N ASP A 133 -2.72 23.43 13.17
CA ASP A 133 -3.29 24.76 12.89
C ASP A 133 -4.16 24.78 11.62
N MET A 134 -4.39 23.61 10.99
CA MET A 134 -5.22 23.51 9.79
C MET A 134 -6.63 24.06 10.02
N ALA A 135 -6.92 25.20 9.37
CA ALA A 135 -8.23 25.85 9.41
C ALA A 135 -9.06 25.70 8.11
N TYR A 136 -8.47 25.14 7.05
CA TYR A 136 -9.12 24.93 5.76
C TYR A 136 -9.96 23.65 5.72
N ALA A 137 -10.85 23.56 4.72
CA ALA A 137 -11.67 22.37 4.50
C ALA A 137 -10.80 21.20 4.00
N ARG A 138 -11.02 20.01 4.57
CA ARG A 138 -10.29 18.78 4.21
C ARG A 138 -11.25 17.77 3.60
N PRO A 139 -11.51 17.84 2.28
CA PRO A 139 -12.50 16.99 1.63
C PRO A 139 -12.08 15.52 1.65
N VAL A 140 -13.06 14.62 1.73
CA VAL A 140 -12.82 13.18 1.60
C VAL A 140 -13.14 12.77 0.16
N GLN A 141 -12.18 12.15 -0.52
CA GLN A 141 -12.40 11.56 -1.84
C GLN A 141 -12.93 10.13 -1.69
N THR A 142 -13.91 9.77 -2.52
CA THR A 142 -14.53 8.44 -2.53
C THR A 142 -14.33 7.81 -3.91
N ALA A 143 -13.93 6.54 -3.92
CA ALA A 143 -13.79 5.73 -5.11
C ALA A 143 -14.83 4.60 -5.10
N TYR A 144 -15.64 4.54 -6.15
CA TYR A 144 -16.57 3.42 -6.43
C TYR A 144 -15.96 2.37 -7.36
N ALA A 145 -14.87 2.75 -8.03
CA ALA A 145 -13.96 1.90 -8.79
C ALA A 145 -12.53 2.33 -8.44
N GLY A 146 -11.64 1.37 -8.27
CA GLY A 146 -10.25 1.63 -7.82
C GLY A 146 -9.54 0.33 -7.47
N PRO A 147 -9.36 -0.58 -8.45
CA PRO A 147 -8.76 -1.89 -8.23
C PRO A 147 -7.28 -1.80 -7.84
N ASP A 148 -6.60 -0.76 -8.31
CA ASP A 148 -5.25 -0.37 -7.93
C ASP A 148 -5.15 -0.09 -6.43
N LEU A 149 -5.87 0.92 -5.96
CA LEU A 149 -5.87 1.32 -4.56
C LEU A 149 -6.35 0.18 -3.65
N ALA A 150 -7.45 -0.48 -4.02
CA ALA A 150 -7.98 -1.59 -3.23
C ALA A 150 -7.02 -2.79 -3.20
N GLY A 151 -6.30 -3.06 -4.29
CA GLY A 151 -5.25 -4.06 -4.36
C GLY A 151 -4.10 -3.76 -3.39
N GLU A 152 -3.55 -2.55 -3.42
CA GLU A 152 -2.46 -2.19 -2.51
C GLU A 152 -2.92 -2.15 -1.05
N MET A 153 -4.14 -1.68 -0.77
CA MET A 153 -4.70 -1.76 0.59
C MET A 153 -4.86 -3.22 1.06
N ALA A 154 -5.27 -4.14 0.17
CA ALA A 154 -5.35 -5.56 0.49
C ALA A 154 -3.97 -6.17 0.74
N ALA A 155 -2.95 -5.79 -0.04
CA ALA A 155 -1.56 -6.18 0.18
C ALA A 155 -1.05 -5.70 1.54
N ALA A 156 -1.32 -4.44 1.89
CA ALA A 156 -0.91 -3.83 3.17
C ALA A 156 -1.52 -4.56 4.37
N LEU A 157 -2.84 -4.80 4.34
CA LEU A 157 -3.53 -5.51 5.41
C LEU A 157 -3.09 -6.98 5.50
N SER A 158 -2.85 -7.64 4.36
CA SER A 158 -2.35 -9.02 4.31
C SER A 158 -0.95 -9.14 4.90
N ALA A 159 0.00 -8.30 4.47
CA ALA A 159 1.35 -8.28 5.01
C ALA A 159 1.34 -7.98 6.53
N ALA A 160 0.53 -7.01 6.96
CA ALA A 160 0.41 -6.69 8.37
C ALA A 160 -0.19 -7.84 9.19
N SER A 161 -1.16 -8.59 8.65
CA SER A 161 -1.72 -9.76 9.36
C SER A 161 -0.63 -10.77 9.74
N ILE A 162 0.35 -10.97 8.86
CA ILE A 162 1.50 -11.84 9.09
C ILE A 162 2.40 -11.31 10.22
N VAL A 163 2.61 -10.00 10.30
CA VAL A 163 3.36 -9.33 11.38
C VAL A 163 2.66 -9.48 12.73
N PHE A 164 1.33 -9.46 12.75
CA PHE A 164 0.51 -9.56 13.96
C PHE A 164 -0.05 -10.96 14.21
N ARG A 165 0.56 -12.01 13.66
CA ARG A 165 0.10 -13.41 13.85
C ARG A 165 0.01 -13.85 15.32
N ASP A 166 0.75 -13.18 16.21
CA ASP A 166 0.72 -13.38 17.66
C ASP A 166 -0.51 -12.75 18.34
N ASP A 167 -1.19 -11.80 17.68
CA ASP A 167 -2.50 -11.24 18.05
C ASP A 167 -3.56 -11.80 17.10
N ALA A 168 -4.04 -13.01 17.37
CA ALA A 168 -4.92 -13.75 16.47
C ALA A 168 -6.18 -12.97 16.07
N ALA A 169 -6.79 -12.22 17.00
CA ALA A 169 -7.98 -11.43 16.74
C ALA A 169 -7.69 -10.26 15.78
N TYR A 170 -6.56 -9.57 15.99
CA TYR A 170 -6.15 -8.49 15.10
C TYR A 170 -5.71 -9.00 13.73
N SER A 171 -4.92 -10.08 13.69
CA SER A 171 -4.52 -10.74 12.44
C SER A 171 -5.73 -11.15 11.61
N ALA A 172 -6.73 -11.80 12.21
CA ALA A 172 -7.95 -12.22 11.51
C ALA A 172 -8.78 -11.03 11.00
N LYS A 173 -8.82 -9.93 11.77
CA LYS A 173 -9.48 -8.68 11.34
C LYS A 173 -8.78 -8.07 10.12
N LEU A 174 -7.45 -8.09 10.09
CA LEU A 174 -6.66 -7.59 8.96
C LEU A 174 -6.84 -8.46 7.72
N SER A 175 -6.73 -9.79 7.86
CA SER A 175 -6.89 -10.72 6.73
C SER A 175 -8.30 -10.65 6.16
N GLY A 176 -9.35 -10.65 6.99
CA GLY A 176 -10.73 -10.51 6.51
C GLY A 176 -10.99 -9.15 5.82
N GLY A 177 -10.36 -8.08 6.31
CA GLY A 177 -10.40 -6.78 5.63
C GLY A 177 -9.69 -6.80 4.27
N ALA A 178 -8.56 -7.50 4.16
CA ALA A 178 -7.82 -7.67 2.92
C ALA A 178 -8.63 -8.45 1.87
N GLU A 179 -9.28 -9.55 2.28
CA GLU A 179 -10.13 -10.34 1.39
C GLU A 179 -11.33 -9.52 0.86
N ALA A 180 -11.96 -8.72 1.72
CA ALA A 180 -13.07 -7.84 1.32
C ALA A 180 -12.64 -6.75 0.31
N LEU A 181 -11.47 -6.14 0.51
CA LEU A 181 -10.89 -5.18 -0.43
C LEU A 181 -10.49 -5.83 -1.75
N PHE A 182 -9.91 -7.02 -1.69
CA PHE A 182 -9.51 -7.73 -2.90
C PHE A 182 -10.73 -8.16 -3.73
N ALA A 183 -11.82 -8.55 -3.07
CA ALA A 183 -13.10 -8.77 -3.73
C ALA A 183 -13.62 -7.49 -4.41
N PHE A 184 -13.51 -6.32 -3.77
CA PHE A 184 -13.82 -5.03 -4.39
C PHE A 184 -12.92 -4.75 -5.61
N ALA A 185 -11.61 -5.01 -5.50
CA ALA A 185 -10.65 -4.79 -6.57
C ALA A 185 -10.94 -5.68 -7.79
N ARG A 186 -11.36 -6.92 -7.56
CA ARG A 186 -11.59 -7.91 -8.63
C ARG A 186 -12.99 -7.84 -9.26
N ASP A 187 -13.88 -7.00 -8.73
CA ASP A 187 -15.22 -6.77 -9.26
C ASP A 187 -15.16 -6.27 -10.72
N SER A 188 -15.79 -7.01 -11.64
CA SER A 188 -15.79 -6.67 -13.06
C SER A 188 -16.46 -5.33 -13.38
N GLY A 189 -17.37 -4.86 -12.52
CA GLY A 189 -18.03 -3.57 -12.65
C GLY A 189 -17.17 -2.38 -12.18
N LYS A 190 -16.00 -2.63 -11.58
CA LYS A 190 -15.17 -1.61 -10.92
C LYS A 190 -13.79 -1.41 -11.56
N ARG A 191 -13.65 -1.70 -12.86
CA ARG A 191 -12.38 -1.71 -13.60
C ARG A 191 -11.94 -0.34 -14.14
N SER A 192 -11.87 0.66 -13.26
CA SER A 192 -11.26 1.97 -13.55
C SER A 192 -10.30 2.32 -12.42
N THR A 193 -9.14 2.89 -12.76
CA THR A 193 -8.16 3.35 -11.78
C THR A 193 -8.78 4.37 -10.82
N TYR A 194 -8.34 4.34 -9.56
CA TYR A 194 -8.92 5.19 -8.50
C TYR A 194 -8.71 6.70 -8.73
N SER A 195 -7.65 7.04 -9.47
CA SER A 195 -7.25 8.42 -9.77
C SER A 195 -8.01 9.04 -10.94
N ARG A 196 -8.57 8.24 -11.84
CA ARG A 196 -9.06 8.70 -13.15
C ARG A 196 -10.11 9.82 -13.03
N GLY A 197 -9.79 10.99 -13.57
CA GLY A 197 -10.68 12.15 -13.59
C GLY A 197 -10.87 12.81 -12.22
N ASN A 198 -10.11 12.40 -11.19
CA ASN A 198 -10.19 13.01 -9.88
C ASN A 198 -9.16 14.15 -9.74
N PRO A 199 -9.58 15.42 -9.69
CA PRO A 199 -8.69 16.57 -9.69
C PRO A 199 -7.85 16.72 -8.41
N TYR A 200 -8.16 15.98 -7.35
CA TYR A 200 -7.39 15.96 -6.09
C TYR A 200 -6.33 14.85 -6.05
N ILE A 201 -6.40 13.87 -6.95
CA ILE A 201 -5.55 12.67 -6.94
C ILE A 201 -4.68 12.61 -8.19
N GLU A 202 -5.29 12.75 -9.37
CA GLU A 202 -4.64 12.57 -10.67
C GLU A 202 -3.41 13.47 -10.87
N PRO A 203 -3.37 14.73 -10.41
CA PRO A 203 -2.15 15.55 -10.53
C PRO A 203 -0.98 15.12 -9.64
N TYR A 204 -1.19 14.19 -8.69
CA TYR A 204 -0.23 13.86 -7.64
C TYR A 204 0.15 12.37 -7.67
N TYR A 205 -0.79 11.48 -7.37
CA TYR A 205 -0.59 10.03 -7.33
C TYR A 205 -1.45 9.36 -8.39
N ASN A 206 -1.22 9.70 -9.66
CA ASN A 206 -1.93 9.08 -10.76
C ASN A 206 -1.54 7.61 -10.89
N SER A 207 -2.51 6.72 -10.86
CA SER A 207 -2.27 5.30 -11.14
C SER A 207 -2.15 5.05 -12.64
N THR A 208 -1.10 4.33 -13.03
CA THR A 208 -0.86 3.93 -14.44
C THR A 208 -1.53 2.60 -14.80
N GLY A 209 -1.95 1.81 -13.82
CA GLY A 209 -2.50 0.47 -14.02
C GLY A 209 -2.94 -0.19 -12.72
N TYR A 210 -3.48 -1.40 -12.82
CA TYR A 210 -3.93 -2.16 -11.64
C TYR A 210 -3.66 -3.66 -11.71
N PHE A 211 -3.06 -4.13 -12.81
CA PHE A 211 -2.84 -5.57 -13.00
C PHE A 211 -1.64 -6.09 -12.21
N ASP A 212 -0.63 -5.25 -12.01
CA ASP A 212 0.41 -5.48 -11.02
C ASP A 212 -0.16 -5.51 -9.60
N GLU A 213 -1.21 -4.72 -9.32
CA GLU A 213 -1.84 -4.71 -7.98
C GLU A 213 -2.64 -5.97 -7.70
N TYR A 214 -3.23 -6.55 -8.74
CA TYR A 214 -3.82 -7.89 -8.64
C TYR A 214 -2.76 -8.94 -8.32
N LEU A 215 -1.61 -8.88 -8.99
CA LEU A 215 -0.49 -9.80 -8.76
C LEU A 215 0.03 -9.65 -7.32
N TRP A 216 0.33 -8.43 -6.93
CA TRP A 216 0.89 -8.06 -5.63
C TRP A 216 -0.02 -8.44 -4.46
N ALA A 217 -1.30 -8.07 -4.53
CA ALA A 217 -2.27 -8.39 -3.49
C ALA A 217 -2.52 -9.90 -3.40
N ALA A 218 -2.61 -10.61 -4.53
CA ALA A 218 -2.78 -12.06 -4.54
C ALA A 218 -1.60 -12.78 -3.88
N VAL A 219 -0.36 -12.34 -4.14
CA VAL A 219 0.84 -12.89 -3.49
C VAL A 219 0.77 -12.71 -1.98
N TRP A 220 0.44 -11.51 -1.49
CA TRP A 220 0.36 -11.26 -0.05
C TRP A 220 -0.81 -11.99 0.63
N LEU A 221 -1.96 -12.07 -0.03
CA LEU A 221 -3.11 -12.84 0.46
C LEU A 221 -2.78 -14.33 0.55
N TYR A 222 -2.06 -14.88 -0.44
CA TYR A 222 -1.57 -16.25 -0.37
C TYR A 222 -0.66 -16.46 0.86
N TYR A 223 0.30 -15.57 1.10
CA TYR A 223 1.16 -15.66 2.28
C TYR A 223 0.42 -15.50 3.60
N ALA A 224 -0.64 -14.68 3.65
CA ALA A 224 -1.42 -14.43 4.85
C ALA A 224 -2.40 -15.58 5.17
N THR A 225 -2.99 -16.21 4.15
CA THR A 225 -4.12 -17.15 4.31
C THR A 225 -3.76 -18.60 3.99
N GLY A 226 -2.71 -18.84 3.19
CA GLY A 226 -2.41 -20.14 2.61
C GLY A 226 -3.40 -20.60 1.53
N ASN A 227 -4.39 -19.77 1.15
CA ASN A 227 -5.39 -20.13 0.16
C ASN A 227 -4.80 -20.15 -1.26
N SER A 228 -4.74 -21.34 -1.85
CA SER A 228 -4.12 -21.58 -3.17
C SER A 228 -4.83 -20.88 -4.33
N SER A 229 -6.08 -20.45 -4.17
CA SER A 229 -6.77 -19.65 -5.21
C SER A 229 -6.05 -18.33 -5.49
N TYR A 230 -5.44 -17.72 -4.48
CA TYR A 230 -4.63 -16.52 -4.65
C TYR A 230 -3.32 -16.81 -5.37
N LEU A 231 -2.66 -17.94 -5.08
CA LEU A 231 -1.49 -18.36 -5.83
C LEU A 231 -1.83 -18.62 -7.30
N SER A 232 -2.94 -19.32 -7.57
CA SER A 232 -3.43 -19.54 -8.94
C SER A 232 -3.67 -18.24 -9.70
N LEU A 233 -4.18 -17.20 -9.02
CA LEU A 233 -4.37 -15.88 -9.61
C LEU A 233 -3.04 -15.15 -9.83
N ALA A 234 -2.13 -15.23 -8.85
CA ALA A 234 -0.79 -14.66 -8.93
C ALA A 234 0.08 -15.32 -10.02
N THR A 235 -0.29 -16.51 -10.49
CA THR A 235 0.36 -17.20 -11.61
C THR A 235 -0.55 -17.29 -12.84
N ASP A 236 -1.63 -16.51 -12.93
CA ASP A 236 -2.47 -16.50 -14.13
C ASP A 236 -1.74 -15.74 -15.25
N SER A 237 -1.46 -16.43 -16.35
CA SER A 237 -0.73 -15.88 -17.49
C SER A 237 -1.42 -14.65 -18.10
N ARG A 238 -2.75 -14.52 -17.99
CA ARG A 238 -3.49 -13.34 -18.48
C ARG A 238 -3.30 -12.15 -17.57
N ILE A 239 -3.21 -12.35 -16.26
CA ILE A 239 -2.90 -11.26 -15.32
C ILE A 239 -1.46 -10.78 -15.58
N ALA A 240 -0.52 -11.71 -15.70
CA ALA A 240 0.87 -11.42 -16.02
C ALA A 240 1.03 -10.65 -17.35
N ALA A 241 0.32 -11.09 -18.40
CA ALA A 241 0.35 -10.45 -19.71
C ALA A 241 -0.23 -9.02 -19.66
N ASN A 242 -1.38 -8.82 -19.02
CA ASN A 242 -1.99 -7.49 -18.90
C ASN A 242 -1.15 -6.54 -18.03
N ALA A 243 -0.38 -7.06 -17.08
CA ALA A 243 0.55 -6.29 -16.29
C ALA A 243 1.89 -6.02 -17.00
N ASN A 244 2.13 -6.57 -18.20
CA ASN A 244 3.44 -6.61 -18.84
C ASN A 244 4.55 -7.20 -17.95
N ALA A 245 4.21 -8.16 -17.07
CA ALA A 245 5.12 -8.68 -16.05
C ALA A 245 6.38 -9.35 -16.63
N LEU A 246 6.27 -9.93 -17.84
CA LEU A 246 7.39 -10.61 -18.51
C LEU A 246 8.15 -9.71 -19.49
N ALA A 247 7.74 -8.45 -19.63
CA ALA A 247 8.45 -7.51 -20.48
C ALA A 247 9.77 -7.08 -19.83
N VAL A 248 10.86 -7.15 -20.58
CA VAL A 248 12.16 -6.63 -20.15
C VAL A 248 12.17 -5.12 -20.41
N ASN A 249 11.63 -4.36 -19.46
CA ASN A 249 11.56 -2.90 -19.50
C ASN A 249 12.20 -2.32 -18.22
N PRO A 250 13.19 -1.41 -18.32
CA PRO A 250 13.80 -0.75 -17.17
C PRO A 250 12.80 -0.06 -16.22
N ASP A 251 11.76 0.59 -16.75
CA ASP A 251 10.75 1.29 -15.94
C ASP A 251 9.95 0.32 -15.07
N LEU A 252 9.64 -0.86 -15.62
CA LEU A 252 8.92 -1.92 -14.90
C LEU A 252 9.81 -2.70 -13.93
N SER A 253 11.13 -2.50 -13.99
CA SER A 253 12.11 -3.18 -13.14
C SER A 253 12.37 -2.47 -11.80
N VAL A 254 11.80 -1.28 -11.61
CA VAL A 254 11.91 -0.49 -10.37
C VAL A 254 10.62 -0.57 -9.56
N LEU A 255 10.72 -1.10 -8.34
CA LEU A 255 9.62 -1.14 -7.38
C LEU A 255 9.28 0.28 -6.92
N SER A 256 8.01 0.67 -7.02
CA SER A 256 7.53 1.98 -6.57
C SER A 256 6.13 1.85 -5.97
N TRP A 257 5.52 2.97 -5.55
CA TRP A 257 4.12 2.99 -5.13
C TRP A 257 3.13 2.72 -6.27
N ASP A 258 3.56 2.82 -7.55
CA ASP A 258 2.73 2.64 -8.75
C ASP A 258 3.10 1.40 -9.57
N ASN A 259 4.24 0.75 -9.27
CA ASN A 259 4.67 -0.48 -9.95
C ASN A 259 5.12 -1.52 -8.92
N LYS A 260 4.40 -2.64 -8.83
CA LYS A 260 4.70 -3.73 -7.88
C LYS A 260 5.33 -4.97 -8.49
N LEU A 261 5.55 -4.98 -9.80
CA LEU A 261 6.05 -6.15 -10.51
C LEU A 261 7.36 -6.70 -9.93
N PRO A 262 8.41 -5.89 -9.67
CA PRO A 262 9.67 -6.42 -9.16
C PRO A 262 9.51 -7.08 -7.79
N GLY A 263 8.68 -6.48 -6.92
CA GLY A 263 8.40 -7.02 -5.59
C GLY A 263 7.59 -8.31 -5.64
N ALA A 264 6.51 -8.33 -6.42
CA ALA A 264 5.64 -9.50 -6.57
C ALA A 264 6.40 -10.68 -7.18
N MET A 265 7.18 -10.45 -8.24
CA MET A 265 7.98 -11.49 -8.90
C MET A 265 9.11 -12.00 -8.01
N LEU A 266 9.73 -11.15 -7.20
CA LEU A 266 10.74 -11.57 -6.23
C LEU A 266 10.14 -12.52 -5.17
N LEU A 267 8.97 -12.17 -4.64
CA LEU A 267 8.25 -13.00 -3.68
C LEU A 267 7.82 -14.35 -4.28
N LEU A 268 7.38 -14.38 -5.54
CA LEU A 268 7.05 -15.62 -6.25
C LEU A 268 8.29 -16.45 -6.61
N THR A 269 9.40 -15.80 -6.94
CA THR A 269 10.69 -16.45 -7.15
C THR A 269 11.17 -17.14 -5.87
N ARG A 270 11.04 -16.48 -4.72
CA ARG A 270 11.30 -17.09 -3.41
C ARG A 270 10.44 -18.31 -3.19
N LEU A 271 9.13 -18.23 -3.47
CA LEU A 271 8.20 -19.34 -3.33
C LEU A 271 8.65 -20.55 -4.18
N ARG A 272 9.06 -20.30 -5.43
CA ARG A 272 9.61 -21.33 -6.32
C ARG A 272 10.85 -22.01 -5.75
N ILE A 273 11.81 -21.21 -5.28
CA ILE A 273 13.11 -21.73 -4.79
C ILE A 273 12.94 -22.51 -3.49
N LEU A 274 12.10 -22.03 -2.58
CA LEU A 274 11.99 -22.60 -1.23
C LEU A 274 10.93 -23.70 -1.10
N LEU A 275 9.77 -23.55 -1.74
CA LEU A 275 8.64 -24.49 -1.59
C LEU A 275 8.37 -25.32 -2.85
N ASN A 276 8.70 -24.79 -4.04
CA ASN A 276 8.52 -25.44 -5.33
C ASN A 276 7.13 -26.12 -5.52
N PRO A 277 6.03 -25.36 -5.53
CA PRO A 277 4.66 -25.91 -5.47
C PRO A 277 4.21 -26.70 -6.71
N GLY A 278 5.06 -26.90 -7.73
CA GLY A 278 4.80 -27.74 -8.90
C GLY A 278 3.64 -27.24 -9.79
N TYR A 279 3.01 -28.15 -10.51
CA TYR A 279 1.86 -27.87 -11.39
C TYR A 279 0.64 -27.36 -10.58
N PRO A 280 -0.13 -26.37 -11.07
CA PRO A 280 -0.02 -25.67 -12.36
C PRO A 280 0.87 -24.40 -12.33
N TYR A 281 1.61 -24.17 -11.26
CA TYR A 281 2.29 -22.90 -10.98
C TYR A 281 3.68 -22.80 -11.62
N GLU A 282 4.33 -23.94 -11.83
CA GLU A 282 5.76 -24.06 -12.15
C GLU A 282 6.22 -23.19 -13.33
N GLU A 283 5.49 -23.22 -14.45
CA GLU A 283 5.88 -22.52 -15.69
C GLU A 283 5.93 -20.99 -15.51
N MET A 284 4.90 -20.43 -14.87
CA MET A 284 4.85 -18.99 -14.60
C MET A 284 5.84 -18.58 -13.53
N LEU A 285 6.02 -19.41 -12.48
CA LEU A 285 7.05 -19.18 -11.47
C LEU A 285 8.46 -19.18 -12.06
N GLN A 286 8.74 -20.07 -13.01
CA GLN A 286 10.02 -20.09 -13.74
C GLN A 286 10.19 -18.82 -14.59
N SER A 287 9.13 -18.35 -15.24
CA SER A 287 9.15 -17.11 -16.02
C SER A 287 9.46 -15.90 -15.13
N TYR A 288 8.80 -15.77 -13.97
CA TYR A 288 9.09 -14.71 -13.01
C TYR A 288 10.51 -14.78 -12.46
N HIS A 289 11.03 -15.97 -12.20
CA HIS A 289 12.41 -16.15 -11.76
C HIS A 289 13.42 -15.67 -12.82
N ASN A 290 13.18 -15.97 -14.10
CA ASN A 290 14.05 -15.50 -15.18
C ASN A 290 14.06 -13.97 -15.25
N VAL A 291 12.88 -13.33 -15.21
CA VAL A 291 12.76 -11.86 -15.25
C VAL A 291 13.36 -11.22 -13.99
N THR A 292 13.16 -11.82 -12.82
CA THR A 292 13.77 -11.35 -11.57
C THR A 292 15.29 -11.39 -11.65
N THR A 293 15.86 -12.46 -12.22
CA THR A 293 17.31 -12.56 -12.45
C THR A 293 17.81 -11.45 -13.37
N LEU A 294 17.11 -11.19 -14.49
CA LEU A 294 17.45 -10.09 -15.40
C LEU A 294 17.35 -8.72 -14.72
N THR A 295 16.33 -8.52 -13.90
CA THR A 295 16.14 -7.29 -13.11
C THR A 295 17.25 -7.10 -12.09
N MET A 296 17.71 -8.16 -11.42
CA MET A 296 18.85 -8.06 -10.50
C MET A 296 20.13 -7.69 -11.26
N CYS A 297 20.34 -8.27 -12.45
CA CYS A 297 21.48 -7.94 -13.28
C CYS A 297 21.45 -6.48 -13.76
N SER A 298 20.29 -5.91 -14.07
CA SER A 298 20.21 -4.53 -14.59
C SER A 298 20.75 -3.47 -13.63
N PHE A 299 20.78 -3.74 -12.33
CA PHE A 299 21.37 -2.86 -11.32
C PHE A 299 22.91 -2.93 -11.24
N LEU A 300 23.57 -3.81 -11.99
CA LEU A 300 25.04 -3.85 -12.04
C LEU A 300 25.53 -2.91 -13.15
N GLN A 301 26.49 -2.05 -12.80
CA GLN A 301 27.06 -1.03 -13.70
C GLN A 301 27.53 -1.61 -15.04
N GLN A 302 28.07 -2.82 -15.04
CA GLN A 302 28.58 -3.49 -16.26
C GLN A 302 27.53 -3.66 -17.37
N PHE A 303 26.24 -3.68 -17.04
CA PHE A 303 25.17 -3.87 -18.03
C PHE A 303 24.61 -2.55 -18.57
N ASN A 304 25.03 -1.39 -18.04
CA ASN A 304 24.66 -0.06 -18.53
C ASN A 304 23.14 0.16 -18.74
N VAL A 305 22.30 -0.47 -17.89
CA VAL A 305 20.83 -0.30 -17.99
C VAL A 305 20.37 1.00 -17.33
N PHE A 306 20.98 1.38 -16.22
CA PHE A 306 20.69 2.61 -15.49
C PHE A 306 21.88 3.56 -15.50
N ASN A 307 21.59 4.86 -15.49
CA ASN A 307 22.60 5.88 -15.25
C ASN A 307 22.90 5.95 -13.75
N PHE A 308 24.16 5.70 -13.38
CA PHE A 308 24.61 5.81 -12.00
C PHE A 308 25.11 7.23 -11.73
N THR A 309 24.74 7.79 -10.58
CA THR A 309 25.37 9.03 -10.11
C THR A 309 26.85 8.79 -9.86
N PRO A 310 27.76 9.73 -10.20
CA PRO A 310 29.16 9.62 -9.81
C PRO A 310 29.24 9.50 -8.29
N GLY A 311 29.60 8.32 -7.78
CA GLY A 311 29.93 8.18 -6.37
C GLY A 311 31.12 9.09 -6.05
N LYS A 312 31.16 9.66 -4.85
CA LYS A 312 32.43 10.17 -4.33
C LYS A 312 33.24 8.96 -3.86
N ASP A 313 34.33 8.67 -4.57
CA ASP A 313 35.36 7.72 -4.16
C ASP A 313 36.00 8.15 -2.83
#